data_AF-A0A2H9TK31-F1
#
_entry.id   AF-A0A2H9TK31-F1
#
_cell.length_a   1.000
_cell.length_b   1.000
_cell.length_c   1.000
_cell.angle_alpha   90.00
_cell.angle_beta   90.00
_cell.angle_gamma   90.00
#
_symmetry.space_group_name_H-M   'P 1'
#
loop_
_entity.id
_entity.type
_entity.pdbx_description
1 polymer ?
#
loop_
_entity_poly.entity_id
_entity_poly.type
_entity_poly.pdbx_seq_one_letter_code
_entity_poly.pdbx_strand_id
1 'polypeptide(L)'
;MESVCQNLHNPHINRIHFIESEARHVYNQLGPHCNVTLAQLGRKARFYSSRGLRSNVEWSDRLTAGSAFRFASRYLPGKTVILANLDIYFDATLRLLKSDQWLSVSAMYFLSRYESDERISIGTQCGPAYMGSHDSFVFVPPLPRALVERTNQLALGMPGMENRMIHDFRRAGIRILNPCKSIRSWHSHRSGVRHLVLPLANTNNQSGIVRPSKLIRNPTADDY
;
A
#
# COMPACT_ATOMS: atom_id res chain seq x y z
N MET A 1 -8.52 2.12 -13.40
CA MET A 1 -7.43 2.65 -14.27
C MET A 1 -7.13 4.12 -13.98
N GLU A 2 -8.12 4.95 -13.67
CA GLU A 2 -7.91 6.37 -13.32
C GLU A 2 -6.86 6.61 -12.23
N SER A 3 -6.93 5.90 -11.10
CA SER A 3 -5.93 6.00 -10.02
C SER A 3 -4.50 5.68 -10.49
N VAL A 4 -4.35 4.70 -11.37
CA VAL A 4 -3.07 4.37 -11.98
C VAL A 4 -2.56 5.52 -12.84
N CYS A 5 -3.42 6.15 -13.64
CA CYS A 5 -3.06 7.31 -14.44
C CYS A 5 -2.61 8.48 -13.55
N GLN A 6 -3.31 8.76 -12.45
CA GLN A 6 -2.91 9.80 -11.49
C GLN A 6 -1.49 9.53 -10.94
N ASN A 7 -1.21 8.29 -10.53
CA ASN A 7 0.12 7.91 -10.05
C ASN A 7 1.20 7.98 -11.16
N LEU A 8 0.85 7.66 -12.41
CA LEU A 8 1.75 7.82 -13.56
C LEU A 8 2.08 9.29 -13.86
N HIS A 9 1.27 10.26 -13.45
CA HIS A 9 1.61 11.68 -13.59
C HIS A 9 2.23 12.29 -12.34
N ASN A 10 2.06 11.68 -11.15
CA ASN A 10 2.57 12.22 -9.90
C ASN A 10 4.11 12.37 -9.93
N PRO A 11 4.68 13.59 -9.82
CA PRO A 11 6.13 13.83 -9.93
C PRO A 11 6.91 13.35 -8.70
N HIS A 12 6.23 12.96 -7.62
CA HIS A 12 6.82 12.42 -6.41
C HIS A 12 6.89 10.89 -6.42
N ILE A 13 6.39 10.24 -7.48
CA ILE A 13 6.54 8.81 -7.72
C ILE A 13 7.60 8.58 -8.79
N ASN A 14 8.74 8.04 -8.39
CA ASN A 14 9.85 7.75 -9.32
C ASN A 14 9.54 6.58 -10.24
N ARG A 15 8.92 5.52 -9.70
CA ARG A 15 8.63 4.29 -10.44
C ARG A 15 7.46 3.52 -9.81
N ILE A 16 6.65 2.89 -10.65
CA ILE A 16 5.55 1.99 -10.30
C ILE A 16 5.93 0.57 -10.75
N HIS A 17 5.76 -0.40 -9.85
CA HIS A 17 6.01 -1.81 -10.13
C HIS A 17 4.66 -2.54 -10.11
N PHE A 18 4.14 -2.89 -11.29
CA PHE A 18 2.94 -3.70 -11.41
C PHE A 18 3.31 -5.16 -11.26
N ILE A 19 2.71 -5.82 -10.27
CA ILE A 19 2.94 -7.25 -9.99
C ILE A 19 1.60 -7.95 -10.21
N GLU A 20 1.39 -8.45 -11.42
CA GLU A 20 0.09 -8.97 -11.88
C GLU A 20 0.27 -10.27 -12.67
N SER A 21 -0.75 -11.12 -12.70
CA SER A 21 -0.70 -12.36 -13.48
C SER A 21 -0.58 -12.09 -14.98
N GLU A 22 -1.25 -11.04 -15.48
CA GLU A 22 -1.35 -10.65 -16.89
C GLU A 22 -0.75 -9.26 -17.17
N ALA A 23 0.46 -9.02 -16.66
CA ALA A 23 1.09 -7.70 -16.67
C ALA A 23 1.26 -7.06 -18.07
N ARG A 24 1.36 -7.88 -19.15
CA ARG A 24 1.41 -7.39 -20.54
C ARG A 24 0.10 -6.76 -21.00
N HIS A 25 -1.05 -7.27 -20.55
CA HIS A 25 -2.35 -6.73 -20.92
C HIS A 25 -2.54 -5.33 -20.37
N VAL A 26 -2.16 -5.12 -19.10
CA VAL A 26 -2.20 -3.82 -18.42
C VAL A 26 -1.30 -2.81 -19.12
N TYR A 27 -0.09 -3.20 -19.51
CA TYR A 27 0.86 -2.31 -20.22
C TYR A 27 0.27 -1.70 -21.50
N ASN A 28 -0.36 -2.52 -22.34
CA ASN A 28 -0.89 -2.08 -23.63
C ASN A 28 -2.09 -1.14 -23.50
N GLN A 29 -2.85 -1.23 -22.42
CA GLN A 29 -4.01 -0.38 -22.19
C GLN A 29 -3.65 0.94 -21.49
N LEU A 30 -2.60 0.96 -20.68
CA LEU A 30 -2.25 2.14 -19.87
C LEU A 30 -1.80 3.35 -20.71
N GLY A 31 -1.03 3.13 -21.78
CA GLY A 31 -0.51 4.23 -22.61
C GLY A 31 -1.63 5.12 -23.17
N PRO A 32 -2.54 4.56 -24.00
CA PRO A 32 -3.68 5.30 -24.54
C PRO A 32 -4.61 5.85 -23.46
N HIS A 33 -4.90 5.06 -22.42
CA HIS A 33 -5.88 5.45 -21.41
C HIS A 33 -5.38 6.58 -20.49
N CYS A 34 -4.08 6.59 -20.18
CA CYS A 34 -3.48 7.61 -19.33
C CYS A 34 -2.86 8.76 -20.13
N ASN A 35 -2.97 8.79 -21.46
CA ASN A 35 -2.30 9.78 -22.30
C ASN A 35 -0.78 9.88 -22.02
N VAL A 36 -0.12 8.72 -21.86
CA VAL A 36 1.33 8.62 -21.69
C VAL A 36 1.96 7.86 -22.85
N THR A 37 3.07 8.37 -23.38
CA THR A 37 3.83 7.68 -24.42
C THR A 37 4.44 6.37 -23.88
N LEU A 38 4.69 5.40 -24.76
CA LEU A 38 5.39 4.16 -24.38
C LEU A 38 6.77 4.44 -23.77
N ALA A 39 7.47 5.49 -24.21
CA ALA A 39 8.74 5.91 -23.63
C ALA A 39 8.59 6.48 -22.20
N GLN A 40 7.53 7.27 -21.93
CA GLN A 40 7.22 7.72 -20.56
C GLN A 40 6.83 6.55 -19.67
N LEU A 41 5.96 5.66 -20.16
CA LEU A 41 5.55 4.45 -19.44
C LEU A 41 6.75 3.55 -19.15
N GLY A 42 7.62 3.34 -20.14
CA GLY A 42 8.87 2.57 -20.00
C GLY A 42 9.91 3.19 -19.08
N ARG A 43 9.80 4.48 -18.70
CA ARG A 43 10.64 5.07 -17.65
C ARG A 43 10.04 4.91 -16.26
N LYS A 44 8.71 5.03 -16.16
CA LYS A 44 7.99 5.13 -14.90
C LYS A 44 7.37 3.82 -14.42
N ALA A 45 7.18 2.83 -15.28
CA ALA A 45 6.51 1.57 -14.92
C ALA A 45 7.36 0.35 -15.25
N ARG A 46 7.29 -0.67 -14.40
CA ARG A 46 7.83 -2.00 -14.62
C ARG A 46 6.75 -3.03 -14.35
N PHE A 47 6.73 -4.10 -15.13
CA PHE A 47 5.68 -5.10 -15.13
C PHE A 47 6.30 -6.45 -14.83
N TYR A 48 5.76 -7.13 -13.82
CA TYR A 48 6.25 -8.41 -13.33
C TYR A 48 5.08 -9.39 -13.29
N SER A 49 5.33 -10.62 -13.73
CA SER A 49 4.36 -11.69 -13.55
C SER A 49 4.30 -12.10 -12.08
N SER A 50 3.09 -12.19 -11.52
CA SER A 50 2.89 -12.74 -10.17
C SER A 50 3.06 -14.27 -10.10
N ARG A 51 3.18 -14.97 -11.25
CA ARG A 51 3.24 -16.45 -11.31
C ARG A 51 4.40 -17.09 -10.51
N GLY A 52 5.47 -16.34 -10.20
CA GLY A 52 6.58 -16.78 -9.33
C GLY A 52 6.60 -16.16 -7.92
N LEU A 53 5.59 -15.36 -7.57
CA LEU A 53 5.44 -14.68 -6.28
C LEU A 53 4.18 -15.16 -5.55
N ARG A 54 3.65 -16.33 -5.92
CA ARG A 54 2.37 -16.83 -5.41
C ARG A 54 2.45 -17.24 -3.96
N SER A 55 1.30 -17.11 -3.30
CA SER A 55 1.04 -17.54 -1.95
C SER A 55 1.20 -19.06 -1.82
N ASN A 56 1.52 -19.57 -0.63
CA ASN A 56 1.23 -20.97 -0.27
C ASN A 56 -0.23 -21.11 0.23
N VAL A 57 -1.13 -20.17 -0.13
CA VAL A 57 -2.50 -20.14 0.36
C VAL A 57 -3.39 -20.84 -0.66
N GLU A 58 -3.93 -22.00 -0.28
CA GLU A 58 -4.70 -22.91 -1.15
C GLU A 58 -5.90 -22.27 -1.86
N TRP A 59 -6.38 -21.12 -1.37
CA TRP A 59 -7.65 -20.53 -1.78
C TRP A 59 -7.51 -19.28 -2.66
N SER A 60 -6.29 -18.84 -3.04
CA SER A 60 -6.14 -17.62 -3.84
C SER A 60 -4.85 -17.50 -4.65
N ASP A 61 -5.03 -17.16 -5.94
CA ASP A 61 -3.99 -16.71 -6.87
C ASP A 61 -3.55 -15.24 -6.65
N ARG A 62 -4.11 -14.56 -5.64
CA ARG A 62 -3.80 -13.16 -5.33
C ARG A 62 -2.38 -13.02 -4.80
N LEU A 63 -1.77 -11.86 -5.10
CA LEU A 63 -0.53 -11.43 -4.47
C LEU A 63 -0.74 -11.34 -2.95
N THR A 64 0.23 -11.79 -2.17
CA THR A 64 0.22 -11.65 -0.71
C THR A 64 1.07 -10.46 -0.28
N ALA A 65 0.77 -9.92 0.89
CA ALA A 65 1.60 -8.88 1.50
C ALA A 65 3.06 -9.36 1.65
N GLY A 66 3.26 -10.61 2.08
CA GLY A 66 4.60 -11.20 2.20
C GLY A 66 5.35 -11.29 0.87
N SER A 67 4.69 -11.70 -0.21
CA SER A 67 5.28 -11.72 -1.54
C SER A 67 5.64 -10.32 -2.05
N ALA A 68 4.78 -9.33 -1.81
CA ALA A 68 5.04 -7.93 -2.13
C ALA A 68 6.25 -7.38 -1.34
N PHE A 69 6.33 -7.66 -0.03
CA PHE A 69 7.46 -7.25 0.80
C PHE A 69 8.75 -7.96 0.42
N ARG A 70 8.69 -9.24 0.04
CA ARG A 70 9.84 -10.01 -0.47
C ARG A 70 10.34 -9.42 -1.79
N PHE A 71 9.43 -9.07 -2.70
CA PHE A 71 9.77 -8.37 -3.93
C PHE A 71 10.49 -7.05 -3.64
N ALA A 72 9.92 -6.22 -2.76
CA ALA A 72 10.51 -4.94 -2.39
C ALA A 72 11.89 -5.10 -1.72
N SER A 73 12.05 -6.11 -0.85
CA SER A 73 13.34 -6.43 -0.21
C SER A 73 14.41 -6.83 -1.22
N ARG A 74 14.03 -7.54 -2.29
CA ARG A 74 14.97 -7.98 -3.32
C ARG A 74 15.35 -6.87 -4.30
N TYR A 75 14.39 -6.05 -4.72
CA TYR A 75 14.58 -5.15 -5.86
C TYR A 75 14.61 -3.66 -5.50
N LEU A 76 14.18 -3.30 -4.29
CA LEU A 76 14.05 -1.91 -3.85
C LEU A 76 14.71 -1.63 -2.48
N PRO A 77 15.85 -2.26 -2.10
CA PRO A 77 16.43 -2.07 -0.78
C PRO A 77 16.81 -0.60 -0.53
N GLY A 78 16.51 -0.12 0.68
CA GLY A 78 16.79 1.25 1.12
C GLY A 78 15.94 2.33 0.43
N LYS A 79 14.92 1.97 -0.36
CA LYS A 79 14.01 2.92 -1.00
C LYS A 79 12.75 3.11 -0.15
N THR A 80 12.17 4.31 -0.20
CA THR A 80 10.79 4.51 0.26
C THR A 80 9.84 3.84 -0.73
N VAL A 81 9.16 2.80 -0.29
CA VAL A 81 8.23 1.99 -1.09
C VAL A 81 6.82 2.19 -0.57
N ILE A 82 5.87 2.22 -1.50
CA ILE A 82 4.45 2.21 -1.20
C ILE A 82 3.84 0.97 -1.84
N LEU A 83 3.23 0.11 -1.03
CA LEU A 83 2.36 -0.96 -1.50
C LEU A 83 0.92 -0.43 -1.44
N ALA A 84 0.19 -0.45 -2.56
CA ALA A 84 -1.18 0.05 -2.62
C ALA A 84 -2.02 -0.76 -3.61
N ASN A 85 -3.34 -0.79 -3.39
CA ASN A 85 -4.30 -1.32 -4.35
C ASN A 85 -4.36 -0.46 -5.62
N LEU A 86 -4.81 -1.05 -6.75
CA LEU A 86 -4.82 -0.38 -8.07
C LEU A 86 -5.84 0.77 -8.18
N ASP A 87 -6.79 0.85 -7.26
CA ASP A 87 -7.78 1.91 -7.10
C ASP A 87 -7.30 3.06 -6.20
N ILE A 88 -6.10 2.97 -5.64
CA ILE A 88 -5.49 4.02 -4.82
C ILE A 88 -4.57 4.93 -5.63
N TYR A 89 -4.72 6.24 -5.43
CA TYR A 89 -3.76 7.24 -5.91
C TYR A 89 -3.31 8.20 -4.81
N PHE A 90 -2.21 8.90 -5.07
CA PHE A 90 -1.61 9.86 -4.16
C PHE A 90 -1.56 11.24 -4.80
N ASP A 91 -1.77 12.28 -3.99
CA ASP A 91 -1.67 13.67 -4.44
C ASP A 91 -0.28 14.27 -4.16
N ALA A 92 -0.14 15.59 -4.31
CA ALA A 92 1.10 16.31 -4.10
C ALA A 92 1.62 16.28 -2.65
N THR A 93 0.82 15.84 -1.67
CA THR A 93 1.25 15.66 -0.27
C THR A 93 2.28 14.54 -0.14
N LEU A 94 2.39 13.65 -1.12
CA LEU A 94 3.39 12.58 -1.13
C LEU A 94 4.83 13.12 -1.07
N ARG A 95 5.06 14.37 -1.48
CA ARG A 95 6.35 15.05 -1.35
C ARG A 95 6.91 15.05 0.07
N LEU A 96 6.05 14.96 1.08
CA LEU A 96 6.44 14.97 2.49
C LEU A 96 7.28 13.75 2.88
N LEU A 97 7.14 12.63 2.15
CA LEU A 97 7.97 11.44 2.37
C LEU A 97 9.46 11.67 2.04
N LYS A 98 9.80 12.71 1.24
CA LYS A 98 11.20 13.00 0.88
C LYS A 98 12.02 13.58 2.03
N SER A 99 11.34 14.21 2.99
CA SER A 99 11.95 14.85 4.16
C SER A 99 11.51 14.18 5.46
N ASP A 100 11.07 12.93 5.37
CA ASP A 100 10.56 12.17 6.50
C ASP A 100 11.72 11.57 7.31
N GLN A 101 11.77 11.88 8.60
CA GLN A 101 12.81 11.39 9.51
C GLN A 101 12.39 10.14 10.29
N TRP A 102 11.10 9.81 10.32
CA TRP A 102 10.57 8.70 11.09
C TRP A 102 10.50 7.42 10.27
N LEU A 103 10.24 7.53 8.97
CA LEU A 103 10.18 6.39 8.08
C LEU A 103 11.57 5.74 7.93
N SER A 104 11.67 4.46 8.29
CA SER A 104 12.93 3.72 8.29
C SER A 104 12.67 2.21 8.24
N VAL A 105 13.70 1.38 8.37
CA VAL A 105 13.54 -0.08 8.45
C VAL A 105 12.81 -0.55 9.73
N SER A 106 12.70 0.31 10.75
CA SER A 106 11.99 0.04 12.00
C SER A 106 10.64 0.77 12.12
N ALA A 107 10.20 1.45 11.06
CA ALA A 107 8.93 2.17 11.05
C ALA A 107 8.19 2.05 9.72
N MET A 108 6.86 1.93 9.79
CA MET A 108 6.00 1.84 8.61
C MET A 108 4.73 2.66 8.79
N TYR A 109 4.20 3.15 7.67
CA TYR A 109 2.93 3.87 7.66
C TYR A 109 1.84 3.02 7.08
N PHE A 110 0.73 2.99 7.78
CA PHE A 110 -0.52 2.39 7.35
C PHE A 110 -1.45 3.57 7.11
N LEU A 111 -1.61 3.97 5.86
CA LEU A 111 -2.34 5.19 5.53
C LEU A 111 -3.83 4.88 5.40
N SER A 112 -4.65 5.51 6.25
CA SER A 112 -6.08 5.60 5.98
C SER A 112 -6.34 6.49 4.78
N ARG A 113 -7.43 6.18 4.07
CA ARG A 113 -7.76 6.79 2.78
C ARG A 113 -8.80 7.89 2.88
N TYR A 114 -8.80 8.75 1.88
CA TYR A 114 -9.89 9.64 1.50
C TYR A 114 -10.67 8.99 0.36
N GLU A 115 -11.96 9.27 0.26
CA GLU A 115 -12.77 8.82 -0.87
C GLU A 115 -12.81 9.92 -1.93
N SER A 116 -12.54 9.58 -3.19
CA SER A 116 -12.58 10.56 -4.28
C SER A 116 -13.97 10.70 -4.92
N ASP A 117 -14.92 9.82 -4.57
CA ASP A 117 -16.28 9.81 -5.11
C ASP A 117 -17.23 10.47 -4.11
N GLU A 118 -17.80 11.62 -4.50
CA GLU A 118 -18.77 12.38 -3.71
C GLU A 118 -20.04 11.58 -3.38
N ARG A 119 -20.32 10.50 -4.11
CA ARG A 119 -21.48 9.63 -3.89
C ARG A 119 -21.34 8.74 -2.65
N ILE A 120 -20.16 8.72 -2.04
CA ILE A 120 -19.85 7.84 -0.91
C ILE A 120 -20.00 8.63 0.38
N SER A 121 -20.97 8.23 1.19
CA SER A 121 -21.31 8.88 2.45
C SER A 121 -20.21 8.79 3.52
N ILE A 122 -19.28 7.84 3.37
CA ILE A 122 -18.13 7.65 4.25
C ILE A 122 -17.00 8.58 3.77
N GLY A 123 -17.17 9.90 3.89
CA GLY A 123 -16.31 10.88 3.21
C GLY A 123 -14.79 10.74 3.44
N THR A 124 -14.33 10.16 4.55
CA THR A 124 -12.92 9.78 4.76
C THR A 124 -12.77 8.74 5.87
N GLN A 125 -11.82 7.82 5.71
CA GLN A 125 -11.37 6.94 6.80
C GLN A 125 -10.19 7.53 7.59
N CYS A 126 -9.67 8.69 7.15
CA CYS A 126 -8.69 9.50 7.88
C CYS A 126 -9.38 10.50 8.85
N GLY A 127 -10.38 10.03 9.59
CA GLY A 127 -11.23 10.87 10.43
C GLY A 127 -11.47 10.31 11.83
N PRO A 128 -12.25 11.00 12.67
CA PRO A 128 -12.67 10.49 13.98
C PRO A 128 -13.54 9.23 13.86
N ALA A 129 -14.29 9.08 12.76
CA ALA A 129 -15.05 7.88 12.42
C ALA A 129 -14.18 6.79 11.73
N TYR A 130 -12.90 6.70 12.09
CA TYR A 130 -11.97 5.72 11.54
C TYR A 130 -12.46 4.29 11.76
N MET A 131 -12.51 3.49 10.69
CA MET A 131 -13.03 2.11 10.70
C MET A 131 -11.96 1.03 10.47
N GLY A 132 -10.67 1.37 10.44
CA GLY A 132 -9.61 0.36 10.32
C GLY A 132 -9.12 0.04 8.91
N SER A 133 -9.67 0.64 7.85
CA SER A 133 -9.22 0.37 6.49
C SER A 133 -7.94 1.14 6.15
N HIS A 134 -6.95 0.41 5.64
CA HIS A 134 -5.70 0.97 5.12
C HIS A 134 -5.36 0.26 3.80
N ASP A 135 -5.54 0.93 2.68
CA ASP A 135 -5.24 0.34 1.37
C ASP A 135 -3.84 0.66 0.85
N SER A 136 -3.03 1.35 1.68
CA SER A 136 -1.66 1.68 1.32
C SER A 136 -0.71 1.65 2.51
N PHE A 137 0.44 1.02 2.29
CA PHE A 137 1.51 0.84 3.27
C PHE A 137 2.80 1.49 2.76
N VAL A 138 3.35 2.44 3.51
CA VAL A 138 4.65 3.08 3.21
C VAL A 138 5.72 2.46 4.09
N PHE A 139 6.83 2.03 3.51
CA PHE A 139 7.90 1.34 4.24
C PHE A 139 9.25 1.44 3.54
N VAL A 140 10.31 1.12 4.28
CA VAL A 140 11.67 0.98 3.75
C VAL A 140 12.09 -0.49 3.88
N PRO A 141 12.28 -1.22 2.76
CA PRO A 141 12.76 -2.59 2.81
C PRO A 141 14.31 -2.62 2.93
N PRO A 142 14.90 -3.75 3.38
CA PRO A 142 14.23 -5.00 3.71
C PRO A 142 13.49 -4.94 5.06
N LEU A 143 12.34 -5.61 5.11
CA LEU A 143 11.65 -5.87 6.37
C LEU A 143 12.22 -7.14 7.03
N PRO A 144 12.11 -7.30 8.36
CA PRO A 144 12.53 -8.52 9.05
C PRO A 144 11.97 -9.79 8.38
N ARG A 145 12.84 -10.75 8.08
CA ARG A 145 12.47 -11.98 7.35
C ARG A 145 11.28 -12.70 7.97
N ALA A 146 11.26 -12.83 9.30
CA ALA A 146 10.16 -13.46 10.03
C ALA A 146 8.81 -12.74 9.83
N LEU A 147 8.80 -11.40 9.67
CA LEU A 147 7.58 -10.66 9.34
C LEU A 147 7.14 -10.91 7.91
N VAL A 148 8.07 -10.92 6.96
CA VAL A 148 7.79 -11.21 5.54
C VAL A 148 7.19 -12.63 5.39
N GLU A 149 7.72 -13.60 6.13
CA GLU A 149 7.18 -14.97 6.16
C GLU A 149 5.78 -15.00 6.80
N ARG A 150 5.58 -14.29 7.92
CA ARG A 150 4.27 -14.15 8.59
C ARG A 150 3.22 -13.34 7.84
N THR A 151 3.56 -12.63 6.76
CA THR A 151 2.56 -11.98 5.92
C THR A 151 2.36 -12.70 4.59
N ASN A 152 3.04 -13.82 4.38
CA ASN A 152 2.91 -14.60 3.16
C ASN A 152 1.58 -15.37 3.08
N GLN A 153 0.88 -15.51 4.21
CA GLN A 153 -0.48 -16.06 4.28
C GLN A 153 -1.58 -15.00 4.15
N LEU A 154 -1.21 -13.73 3.98
CA LEU A 154 -2.13 -12.60 3.88
C LEU A 154 -2.28 -12.16 2.43
N ALA A 155 -3.27 -12.73 1.73
CA ALA A 155 -3.63 -12.29 0.39
C ALA A 155 -4.18 -10.86 0.41
N LEU A 156 -3.74 -10.02 -0.54
CA LEU A 156 -4.20 -8.63 -0.61
C LEU A 156 -5.73 -8.55 -0.78
N GLY A 157 -6.35 -7.71 0.04
CA GLY A 157 -7.80 -7.55 0.12
C GLY A 157 -8.52 -8.56 1.03
N MET A 158 -7.79 -9.38 1.79
CA MET A 158 -8.40 -10.16 2.89
C MET A 158 -8.98 -9.22 3.95
N PRO A 159 -10.24 -9.40 4.38
CA PRO A 159 -10.81 -8.62 5.48
C PRO A 159 -9.93 -8.69 6.74
N GLY A 160 -9.66 -7.53 7.36
CA GLY A 160 -8.87 -7.44 8.59
C GLY A 160 -7.37 -7.70 8.42
N MET A 161 -6.87 -7.82 7.19
CA MET A 161 -5.45 -8.04 6.90
C MET A 161 -4.57 -6.92 7.49
N GLU A 162 -5.03 -5.69 7.40
CA GLU A 162 -4.35 -4.51 7.90
C GLU A 162 -4.20 -4.59 9.42
N ASN A 163 -5.29 -4.93 10.12
CA ASN A 163 -5.30 -5.09 11.57
C ASN A 163 -4.35 -6.21 12.00
N ARG A 164 -4.34 -7.32 11.27
CA ARG A 164 -3.44 -8.43 11.51
C ARG A 164 -1.98 -8.02 11.35
N MET A 165 -1.65 -7.30 10.26
CA MET A 165 -0.30 -6.78 10.06
C MET A 165 0.08 -5.77 11.15
N ILE A 166 -0.80 -4.85 11.55
CA ILE A 166 -0.50 -3.89 12.63
C ILE A 166 -0.13 -4.63 13.93
N HIS A 167 -0.89 -5.68 14.29
CA HIS A 167 -0.58 -6.52 15.44
C HIS A 167 0.80 -7.17 15.33
N ASP A 168 1.05 -7.89 14.22
CA ASP A 168 2.27 -8.68 14.06
C ASP A 168 3.53 -7.81 13.97
N PHE A 169 3.44 -6.65 13.31
CA PHE A 169 4.55 -5.72 13.13
C PHE A 169 4.92 -5.02 14.43
N ARG A 170 3.92 -4.58 15.22
CA ARG A 170 4.19 -3.98 16.54
C ARG A 170 4.86 -4.96 17.50
N ARG A 171 4.43 -6.22 17.52
CA ARG A 171 5.07 -7.26 18.35
C ARG A 171 6.50 -7.59 17.93
N ALA A 172 6.87 -7.26 16.69
CA ALA A 172 8.23 -7.37 16.19
C ALA A 172 9.04 -6.07 16.35
N GLY A 173 8.54 -5.09 17.10
CA GLY A 173 9.23 -3.81 17.35
C GLY A 173 9.17 -2.82 16.20
N ILE A 174 8.37 -3.07 15.16
CA ILE A 174 8.15 -2.09 14.09
C ILE A 174 7.14 -1.07 14.57
N ARG A 175 7.54 0.20 14.52
CA ARG A 175 6.66 1.31 14.84
C ARG A 175 5.68 1.57 13.70
N ILE A 176 4.39 1.56 14.02
CA ILE A 176 3.32 1.73 13.04
C ILE A 176 2.61 3.06 13.27
N LEU A 177 2.64 3.92 12.26
CA LEU A 177 2.02 5.25 12.27
C LEU A 177 0.99 5.37 11.13
N ASN A 178 0.09 6.34 11.24
CA ASN A 178 -0.91 6.63 10.22
C ASN A 178 -0.97 8.15 9.98
N PRO A 179 0.03 8.74 9.30
CA PRO A 179 0.11 10.18 9.07
C PRO A 179 -0.86 10.67 7.98
N CYS A 180 -2.04 10.05 7.85
CA CYS A 180 -2.98 10.33 6.76
C CYS A 180 -3.50 11.78 6.76
N LYS A 181 -3.45 12.49 7.91
CA LYS A 181 -3.83 13.91 7.98
C LYS A 181 -2.81 14.81 7.28
N SER A 182 -1.64 14.26 6.92
CA SER A 182 -0.57 14.95 6.21
C SER A 182 -0.25 14.34 4.86
N ILE A 183 -0.29 13.01 4.73
CA ILE A 183 -0.02 12.27 3.48
C ILE A 183 -1.31 11.60 3.04
N ARG A 184 -1.88 12.05 1.91
CA ARG A 184 -3.19 11.61 1.46
C ARG A 184 -3.08 10.49 0.44
N SER A 185 -3.73 9.37 0.76
CA SER A 185 -4.14 8.35 -0.21
C SER A 185 -5.62 8.55 -0.55
N TRP A 186 -5.96 8.39 -1.82
CA TRP A 186 -7.31 8.58 -2.35
C TRP A 186 -7.79 7.31 -3.01
N HIS A 187 -8.99 6.88 -2.65
CA HIS A 187 -9.61 5.67 -3.17
C HIS A 187 -10.68 6.02 -4.21
N SER A 188 -10.55 5.40 -5.39
CA SER A 188 -11.45 5.61 -6.53
C SER A 188 -12.31 4.38 -6.76
N HIS A 189 -13.60 4.50 -6.44
CA HIS A 189 -14.58 3.41 -6.54
C HIS A 189 -14.98 3.03 -7.97
N ARG A 190 -14.42 3.67 -9.01
CA ARG A 190 -14.76 3.40 -10.41
C ARG A 190 -14.23 2.06 -10.92
N SER A 191 -13.46 1.33 -10.13
CA SER A 191 -13.12 -0.06 -10.39
C SER A 191 -14.27 -0.96 -9.94
N GLY A 192 -15.15 -1.36 -10.87
CA GLY A 192 -16.22 -2.35 -10.63
C GLY A 192 -15.71 -3.78 -10.36
N VAL A 193 -14.62 -3.92 -9.61
CA VAL A 193 -13.96 -5.19 -9.30
C VAL A 193 -14.78 -5.93 -8.24
N ARG A 194 -15.17 -7.17 -8.56
CA ARG A 194 -15.90 -8.04 -7.65
C ARG A 194 -14.97 -8.48 -6.51
N HIS A 195 -15.42 -8.30 -5.27
CA HIS A 195 -14.76 -8.86 -4.10
C HIS A 195 -14.92 -10.39 -4.14
N LEU A 196 -13.81 -11.11 -4.23
CA LEU A 196 -13.80 -12.52 -3.82
C LEU A 196 -14.08 -12.54 -2.32
N VAL A 197 -14.94 -13.45 -1.87
CA VAL A 197 -15.14 -13.70 -0.44
C VAL A 197 -13.87 -14.36 0.08
N LEU A 198 -13.03 -13.58 0.75
CA LEU A 198 -11.79 -14.04 1.36
C LEU A 198 -11.98 -14.22 2.87
N PRO A 199 -11.24 -15.15 3.50
CA PRO A 199 -11.33 -15.35 4.94
C PRO A 199 -10.86 -14.12 5.73
N LEU A 200 -11.42 -13.94 6.93
CA LEU A 200 -11.00 -12.91 7.88
C LEU A 200 -9.58 -13.20 8.38
N ALA A 201 -8.69 -12.21 8.32
CA ALA A 201 -7.27 -12.37 8.63
C ALA A 201 -6.92 -12.15 10.11
N ASN A 202 -7.64 -11.26 10.79
CA ASN A 202 -7.38 -10.85 12.19
C ASN A 202 -8.20 -11.68 13.19
N THR A 203 -8.10 -13.00 13.08
CA THR A 203 -8.71 -13.96 14.02
C THR A 203 -7.83 -14.16 15.26
N ASN A 204 -8.31 -14.92 16.25
CA ASN A 204 -7.53 -15.34 17.43
C ASN A 204 -6.91 -14.16 18.24
N ASN A 205 -7.63 -13.05 18.36
CA ASN A 205 -7.17 -11.80 18.99
C ASN A 205 -5.90 -11.19 18.35
N GLN A 206 -5.56 -11.57 17.12
CA GLN A 206 -4.42 -11.02 16.38
C GLN A 206 -4.85 -9.79 15.58
N SER A 207 -5.26 -8.75 16.29
CA SER A 207 -5.81 -7.52 15.72
C SER A 207 -5.15 -6.27 16.33
N GLY A 208 -4.79 -5.31 15.48
CA GLY A 208 -4.16 -4.05 15.87
C GLY A 208 -4.83 -2.85 15.22
N ILE A 209 -4.67 -1.68 15.83
CA ILE A 209 -5.26 -0.41 15.36
C ILE A 209 -4.21 0.70 15.38
N VAL A 210 -4.16 1.52 14.34
CA VAL A 210 -3.34 2.74 14.30
C VAL A 210 -4.22 3.92 13.91
N ARG A 211 -4.30 4.93 14.79
CA ARG A 211 -5.22 6.05 14.60
C ARG A 211 -4.63 7.12 13.66
N PRO A 212 -5.48 7.81 12.88
CA PRO A 212 -5.09 8.96 12.07
C PRO A 212 -4.34 10.05 12.85
N SER A 213 -3.12 10.36 12.40
CA SER A 213 -2.24 11.41 12.93
C SER A 213 -1.74 12.33 11.81
N LYS A 214 -1.07 13.43 12.21
CA LYS A 214 -0.25 14.25 11.30
C LYS A 214 1.15 13.64 11.22
N LEU A 215 1.86 13.91 10.11
CA LEU A 215 3.27 13.62 10.03
C LEU A 215 4.03 14.58 10.97
N ILE A 216 4.79 14.04 11.91
CA ILE A 216 5.63 14.80 12.83
C ILE A 216 6.94 15.12 12.12
N ARG A 217 7.30 16.41 12.04
CA ARG A 217 8.51 16.85 11.30
C ARG A 217 9.75 17.01 12.18
N ASN A 218 9.57 17.27 13.47
CA ASN A 218 10.63 17.44 14.47
C ASN A 218 10.26 16.60 15.70
N PRO A 219 10.72 15.34 15.79
CA PRO A 219 10.48 14.48 16.94
C PRO A 219 10.98 15.15 18.23
N THR A 220 10.15 15.23 19.27
CA THR A 220 10.64 15.50 20.63
C THR A 220 10.81 14.18 21.39
N ALA A 221 11.47 14.21 22.54
CA ALA A 221 11.62 13.03 23.38
C ALA A 221 10.28 12.39 23.78
N ASP A 222 9.20 13.19 23.79
CA ASP A 222 7.83 12.74 24.14
C ASP A 222 7.12 11.98 23.00
N ASP A 223 7.70 11.95 21.80
CA ASP A 223 7.16 11.21 20.64
C ASP A 223 7.65 9.74 20.58
N TYR A 224 8.44 9.30 21.58
CA TYR A 224 9.01 7.94 21.73
C TYR A 224 8.35 7.15 22.85
#